data_AF-A0A536P7V1-F1
#
_entry.id   AF-A0A536P7V1-F1
#
_cell.length_a   1.000
_cell.length_b   1.000
_cell.length_c   1.000
_cell.angle_alpha   90.00
_cell.angle_beta   90.00
_cell.angle_gamma   90.00
#
_symmetry.space_group_name_H-M   'P 1'
#
loop_
_entity.id
_entity.type
_entity.pdbx_description
1 polymer ?
#
loop_
_entity_poly.entity_id
_entity_poly.type
_entity_poly.pdbx_seq_one_letter_code
_entity_poly.pdbx_strand_id
1 'polypeptide(L)'
;MTARRVALQAPTWRADVVIVAAAIAVLAYLTLFPLAILVLGAFSSGGSVFDFQFTTRWFARVLTDQASFELLANSLAYAGGSAVVAFAMGTAIAWAVERSDVPLRNLWYGIALVPLIVPGIIHTIAWLFLLSPEIGWINAPLKGAFGFSLSAYTIPGMVWIEGLHSAPLAFVLMSAAFRTMDPSLEEAAAASRADPWKTLRRVTLPLLLPTAASVVLILFVRTLESFEVPAIIGLPGRVFVYTSRIYLALKQYPPNYGLMAAYASVLLAISVLGLLLHRRVTRHAERFATITGKAYRPRRVELGRFRFLALAGLAVYGLLAVALPFVVLLYSSLIRVYTLPSVENFRELTLKNYSFILEDDLTRAAIVNSLKLALVSATVVVAITSVVAWITIRTRTPGRGLLDFLAFVPIAIPGIVLGVSLVWLYSTIQIGIYGTIWILIIAYVTRYLPYGIRSMSGGLAQIHKELEEASTAAGARWWPTFRRVTIPLLRPALLAAWIYVFIVSLRELSAGILLYSTQSVVLAIRIFDMRETGQYTAIAALSVMMIVVLVALVAVLQRLGGRTVQAT
;
A
#
# COMPACT_ATOMS: atom_id res chain seq x y z
N MET A 1 36.42 -10.50 -47.12
CA MET A 1 36.33 -9.48 -46.04
C MET A 1 35.58 -10.08 -44.87
N THR A 2 36.32 -10.56 -43.88
CA THR A 2 35.82 -11.17 -42.65
C THR A 2 35.37 -10.07 -41.69
N ALA A 3 34.05 -9.96 -41.47
CA ALA A 3 33.49 -9.08 -40.46
C ALA A 3 33.99 -9.53 -39.07
N ARG A 4 34.98 -8.81 -38.53
CA ARG A 4 35.38 -8.91 -37.12
C ARG A 4 34.14 -8.56 -36.28
N ARG A 5 33.48 -9.58 -35.73
CA ARG A 5 32.64 -9.42 -34.55
C ARG A 5 33.54 -8.84 -33.48
N VAL A 6 33.40 -7.55 -33.21
CA VAL A 6 33.98 -6.92 -32.02
C VAL A 6 33.26 -7.54 -30.83
N ALA A 7 33.81 -8.65 -30.35
CA ALA A 7 33.43 -9.21 -29.07
C ALA A 7 33.66 -8.11 -28.03
N LEU A 8 32.60 -7.78 -27.30
CA LEU A 8 32.64 -6.91 -26.14
C LEU A 8 33.74 -7.44 -25.20
N GLN A 9 34.93 -6.85 -25.23
CA GLN A 9 35.90 -7.04 -24.17
C GLN A 9 35.39 -6.28 -22.96
N ALA A 10 34.54 -6.97 -22.20
CA ALA A 10 34.29 -6.61 -20.81
C ALA A 10 35.63 -6.61 -20.06
N PRO A 11 35.83 -5.71 -19.08
CA PRO A 11 37.09 -5.64 -18.33
C PRO A 11 37.45 -7.01 -17.75
N THR A 12 38.70 -7.41 -17.90
CA THR A 12 39.24 -8.73 -17.51
C THR A 12 39.50 -8.90 -16.00
N TRP A 13 38.77 -8.15 -15.17
CA TRP A 13 38.57 -8.41 -13.73
C TRP A 13 37.09 -8.21 -13.42
N ARG A 14 36.49 -9.13 -12.66
CA ARG A 14 35.02 -9.32 -12.43
C ARG A 14 34.34 -8.18 -11.64
N ALA A 15 34.51 -6.92 -12.03
CA ALA A 15 33.88 -5.76 -11.40
C ALA A 15 32.34 -5.89 -11.38
N ASP A 16 31.77 -6.54 -12.40
CA ASP A 16 30.37 -6.91 -12.47
C ASP A 16 29.96 -7.88 -11.34
N VAL A 17 30.79 -8.89 -11.03
CA VAL A 17 30.53 -9.82 -9.93
C VAL A 17 30.68 -9.15 -8.58
N VAL A 18 31.64 -8.24 -8.40
CA VAL A 18 31.78 -7.46 -7.16
C VAL A 18 30.58 -6.55 -6.94
N ILE A 19 30.12 -5.85 -7.98
CA ILE A 19 28.92 -5.00 -7.90
C ILE A 19 27.68 -5.84 -7.57
N VAL A 20 27.52 -7.00 -8.21
CA VAL A 20 26.42 -7.92 -7.92
C VAL A 20 26.51 -8.45 -6.49
N ALA A 21 27.68 -8.86 -6.02
CA ALA A 21 27.88 -9.34 -4.66
C ALA A 21 27.59 -8.24 -3.62
N ALA A 22 28.05 -7.02 -3.85
CA ALA A 22 27.76 -5.87 -3.00
C ALA A 22 26.25 -5.55 -2.99
N ALA A 23 25.59 -5.56 -4.14
CA ALA A 23 24.14 -5.35 -4.23
C ALA A 23 23.36 -6.48 -3.50
N ILE A 24 23.81 -7.73 -3.63
CA ILE A 24 23.23 -8.87 -2.89
C ILE A 24 23.40 -8.65 -1.39
N ALA A 25 24.60 -8.28 -0.93
CA ALA A 25 24.86 -8.04 0.49
C ALA A 25 23.99 -6.92 1.06
N VAL A 26 23.86 -5.80 0.34
CA VAL A 26 23.00 -4.68 0.74
C VAL A 26 21.54 -5.12 0.81
N LEU A 27 21.02 -5.78 -0.23
CA LEU A 27 19.63 -6.24 -0.23
C LEU A 27 19.37 -7.33 0.82
N ALA A 28 20.30 -8.25 1.05
CA ALA A 28 20.18 -9.27 2.08
C ALA A 28 20.19 -8.65 3.49
N TYR A 29 21.04 -7.64 3.72
CA TYR A 29 21.05 -6.87 4.96
C TYR A 29 19.74 -6.11 5.19
N LEU A 30 19.19 -5.51 4.14
CA LEU A 30 17.93 -4.75 4.24
C LEU A 30 16.71 -5.66 4.43
N THR A 31 16.72 -6.88 3.87
CA THR A 31 15.52 -7.73 3.77
C THR A 31 15.60 -8.99 4.63
N LEU A 32 16.57 -9.88 4.39
CA LEU A 32 16.65 -11.18 5.04
C LEU A 32 17.19 -11.11 6.46
N PHE A 33 18.14 -10.21 6.71
CA PHE A 33 18.80 -10.15 8.01
C PHE A 33 17.85 -9.76 9.16
N PRO A 34 17.01 -8.70 9.05
CA PRO A 34 16.01 -8.39 10.06
C PRO A 34 15.03 -9.55 10.27
N LEU A 35 14.58 -10.20 9.19
CA LEU A 35 13.67 -11.35 9.27
C LEU A 35 14.31 -12.56 9.98
N ALA A 36 15.58 -12.84 9.71
CA ALA A 36 16.30 -13.91 10.38
C ALA A 36 16.38 -13.64 11.88
N ILE A 37 16.69 -12.39 12.26
CA ILE A 37 16.76 -11.95 13.66
C ILE A 37 15.38 -12.04 14.33
N LEU A 38 14.32 -11.67 13.64
CA LEU A 38 12.94 -11.82 14.11
C LEU A 38 12.62 -13.29 14.43
N VAL A 39 12.87 -14.20 13.48
CA VAL A 39 12.57 -15.62 13.66
C VAL A 39 13.42 -16.21 14.79
N LEU A 40 14.71 -15.88 14.86
CA LEU A 40 15.57 -16.29 15.97
C LEU A 40 15.07 -15.74 17.31
N GLY A 41 14.65 -14.48 17.36
CA GLY A 41 14.09 -13.86 18.56
C GLY A 41 12.84 -14.57 19.08
N ALA A 42 12.00 -15.13 18.19
CA ALA A 42 10.83 -15.91 18.57
C ALA A 42 11.18 -17.24 19.28
N PHE A 43 12.40 -17.76 19.06
CA PHE A 43 12.94 -18.94 19.73
C PHE A 43 13.91 -18.61 20.87
N SER A 44 14.06 -17.33 21.25
CA SER A 44 14.95 -16.92 22.35
C SER A 44 14.16 -16.61 23.62
N SER A 45 14.60 -17.15 24.76
CA SER A 45 14.17 -16.68 26.09
C SER A 45 14.97 -15.48 26.58
N GLY A 46 16.15 -15.22 25.99
CA GLY A 46 16.98 -14.06 26.30
C GLY A 46 16.50 -12.80 25.60
N GLY A 47 16.79 -11.64 26.20
CA GLY A 47 16.37 -10.33 25.71
C GLY A 47 17.16 -9.80 24.50
N SER A 48 18.15 -10.57 24.02
CA SER A 48 19.07 -10.19 22.93
C SER A 48 19.47 -11.43 22.12
N VAL A 49 19.87 -11.23 20.86
CA VAL A 49 20.43 -12.31 20.02
C VAL A 49 21.79 -12.80 20.56
N PHE A 50 22.51 -11.95 21.32
CA PHE A 50 23.79 -12.33 21.91
C PHE A 50 23.67 -13.18 23.19
N ASP A 51 22.49 -13.19 23.81
CA ASP A 51 22.13 -14.08 24.93
C ASP A 51 21.05 -15.07 24.46
N PHE A 52 21.37 -15.81 23.39
CA PHE A 52 20.42 -16.72 22.77
C PHE A 52 20.25 -17.97 23.65
N GLN A 53 19.05 -18.13 24.19
CA GLN A 53 18.64 -19.32 24.94
C GLN A 53 17.43 -19.92 24.26
N PHE A 54 17.60 -21.12 23.70
CA PHE A 54 16.55 -21.75 22.90
C PHE A 54 15.30 -22.04 23.75
N THR A 55 14.14 -21.57 23.27
CA THR A 55 12.84 -21.83 23.88
C THR A 55 11.76 -21.93 22.82
N THR A 56 10.76 -22.77 23.07
CA THR A 56 9.53 -22.85 22.25
C THR A 56 8.31 -22.27 22.98
N ARG A 57 8.49 -21.76 24.21
CA ARG A 57 7.40 -21.31 25.09
C ARG A 57 6.51 -20.24 24.44
N TRP A 58 7.11 -19.36 23.63
CA TRP A 58 6.38 -18.27 22.99
C TRP A 58 5.47 -18.80 21.88
N PHE A 59 5.96 -19.72 21.05
CA PHE A 59 5.12 -20.39 20.05
C PHE A 59 4.06 -21.27 20.70
N ALA A 60 4.39 -21.99 21.76
CA ALA A 60 3.39 -22.75 22.52
C ALA A 60 2.25 -21.81 22.95
N ARG A 61 2.56 -20.71 23.64
CA ARG A 61 1.58 -19.71 24.05
C ARG A 61 0.74 -19.15 22.88
N VAL A 62 1.40 -18.74 21.79
CA VAL A 62 0.74 -18.15 20.62
C VAL A 62 -0.12 -19.17 19.84
N LEU A 63 0.11 -20.48 20.00
CA LEU A 63 -0.63 -21.51 19.28
C LEU A 63 -1.65 -22.26 20.14
N THR A 64 -1.48 -22.29 21.47
CA THR A 64 -2.33 -23.10 22.36
C THR A 64 -3.25 -22.28 23.28
N ASP A 65 -2.92 -21.02 23.59
CA ASP A 65 -3.78 -20.20 24.45
C ASP A 65 -5.17 -20.01 23.82
N GLN A 66 -6.23 -20.05 24.62
CA GLN A 66 -7.60 -19.82 24.14
C GLN A 66 -7.74 -18.46 23.40
N ALA A 67 -7.07 -17.42 23.92
CA ALA A 67 -7.03 -16.10 23.29
C ALA A 67 -6.37 -16.10 21.90
N SER A 68 -5.54 -17.09 21.59
CA SER A 68 -4.87 -17.22 20.29
C SER A 68 -5.82 -17.69 19.18
N PHE A 69 -6.80 -18.54 19.50
CA PHE A 69 -7.83 -18.93 18.54
C PHE A 69 -8.73 -17.76 18.17
N GLU A 70 -9.13 -16.96 19.17
CA GLU A 70 -9.90 -15.74 18.94
C GLU A 70 -9.08 -14.73 18.12
N LEU A 71 -7.80 -14.56 18.43
CA LEU A 71 -6.89 -13.69 17.69
C LEU A 71 -6.78 -14.09 16.21
N LEU A 72 -6.62 -15.39 15.94
CA LEU A 72 -6.56 -15.92 14.58
C LEU A 72 -7.89 -15.73 13.85
N ALA A 73 -9.02 -16.09 14.49
CA ALA A 73 -10.34 -15.93 13.93
C ALA A 73 -10.66 -14.47 13.61
N ASN A 74 -10.39 -13.54 14.54
CA ASN A 74 -10.57 -12.11 14.33
C ASN A 74 -9.69 -11.58 13.20
N SER A 75 -8.43 -12.01 13.13
CA SER A 75 -7.50 -11.58 12.07
C SER A 75 -7.94 -12.06 10.68
N LEU A 76 -8.40 -13.32 10.58
CA LEU A 76 -8.91 -13.87 9.33
C LEU A 76 -10.26 -13.28 8.93
N ALA A 77 -11.17 -13.08 9.88
CA ALA A 77 -12.47 -12.46 9.65
C ALA A 77 -12.31 -11.00 9.21
N TYR A 78 -11.42 -10.25 9.87
CA TYR A 78 -11.09 -8.88 9.50
C TYR A 78 -10.47 -8.79 8.11
N ALA A 79 -9.38 -9.52 7.83
CA ALA A 79 -8.70 -9.45 6.54
C ALA A 79 -9.57 -10.01 5.39
N GLY A 80 -10.20 -11.17 5.61
CA GLY A 80 -11.07 -11.81 4.61
C GLY A 80 -12.31 -10.98 4.32
N GLY A 81 -12.99 -10.49 5.35
CA GLY A 81 -14.16 -9.62 5.21
C GLY A 81 -13.82 -8.32 4.48
N SER A 82 -12.74 -7.65 4.89
CA SER A 82 -12.30 -6.39 4.25
C SER A 82 -11.94 -6.60 2.79
N ALA A 83 -11.24 -7.70 2.46
CA ALA A 83 -10.89 -8.04 1.09
C ALA A 83 -12.13 -8.29 0.22
N VAL A 84 -13.15 -8.98 0.75
CA VAL A 84 -14.42 -9.22 0.03
C VAL A 84 -15.17 -7.92 -0.20
N VAL A 85 -15.29 -7.05 0.81
CA VAL A 85 -15.95 -5.74 0.68
C VAL A 85 -15.22 -4.86 -0.34
N ALA A 86 -13.90 -4.74 -0.23
CA ALA A 86 -13.05 -4.01 -1.17
C ALA A 86 -13.19 -4.54 -2.60
N PHE A 87 -13.14 -5.87 -2.77
CA PHE A 87 -13.29 -6.51 -4.06
C PHE A 87 -14.67 -6.24 -4.67
N ALA A 88 -15.75 -6.43 -3.91
CA ALA A 88 -17.10 -6.22 -4.39
C ALA A 88 -17.33 -4.77 -4.84
N MET A 89 -16.96 -3.79 -3.99
CA MET A 89 -17.11 -2.37 -4.31
C MET A 89 -16.23 -1.95 -5.49
N GLY A 90 -14.93 -2.26 -5.43
CA GLY A 90 -13.99 -1.86 -6.47
C GLY A 90 -14.29 -2.51 -7.82
N THR A 91 -14.70 -3.79 -7.84
CA THR A 91 -15.11 -4.49 -9.07
C THR A 91 -16.39 -3.89 -9.65
N ALA A 92 -17.39 -3.57 -8.82
CA ALA A 92 -18.63 -2.96 -9.28
C ALA A 92 -18.36 -1.58 -9.92
N ILE A 93 -17.50 -0.76 -9.30
CA ILE A 93 -17.09 0.53 -9.86
C ILE A 93 -16.30 0.33 -11.15
N ALA A 94 -15.36 -0.61 -11.19
CA ALA A 94 -14.55 -0.90 -12.37
C ALA A 94 -15.42 -1.35 -13.55
N TRP A 95 -16.37 -2.24 -13.31
CA TRP A 95 -17.31 -2.68 -14.34
C TRP A 95 -18.18 -1.51 -14.84
N ALA A 96 -18.72 -0.68 -13.93
CA ALA A 96 -19.52 0.47 -14.32
C ALA A 96 -18.69 1.46 -15.18
N VAL A 97 -17.47 1.79 -14.77
CA VAL A 97 -16.65 2.79 -15.47
C VAL A 97 -16.07 2.26 -16.79
N GLU A 98 -15.68 0.98 -16.86
CA GLU A 98 -14.97 0.42 -18.02
C GLU A 98 -15.89 -0.26 -19.05
N ARG A 99 -16.99 -0.89 -18.60
CA ARG A 99 -17.84 -1.74 -19.45
C ARG A 99 -19.22 -1.15 -19.75
N SER A 100 -19.63 -0.07 -19.10
CA SER A 100 -20.97 0.51 -19.28
C SER A 100 -20.95 1.92 -19.89
N ASP A 101 -22.14 2.45 -20.18
CA ASP A 101 -22.38 3.78 -20.76
C ASP A 101 -22.64 4.89 -19.71
N VAL A 102 -22.22 4.70 -18.45
CA VAL A 102 -22.41 5.72 -17.40
C VAL A 102 -21.78 7.08 -17.79
N PRO A 103 -22.52 8.19 -17.61
CA PRO A 103 -22.00 9.52 -17.89
C PRO A 103 -20.91 9.91 -16.88
N LEU A 104 -20.11 10.91 -17.25
CA LEU A 104 -19.03 11.46 -16.41
C LEU A 104 -17.99 10.42 -15.94
N ARG A 105 -17.73 9.38 -16.75
CA ARG A 105 -16.80 8.28 -16.40
C ARG A 105 -15.45 8.75 -15.82
N ASN A 106 -14.90 9.87 -16.32
CA ASN A 106 -13.60 10.39 -15.88
C ASN A 106 -13.68 10.94 -14.44
N LEU A 107 -14.82 11.51 -14.05
CA LEU A 107 -15.08 11.94 -12.68
C LEU A 107 -15.08 10.73 -11.75
N TRP A 108 -15.84 9.68 -12.10
CA TRP A 108 -15.95 8.47 -11.28
C TRP A 108 -14.62 7.72 -11.19
N TYR A 109 -13.86 7.66 -12.29
CA TYR A 109 -12.50 7.13 -12.28
C TYR A 109 -11.60 7.90 -11.30
N GLY A 110 -11.66 9.24 -11.31
CA GLY A 110 -10.92 10.09 -10.38
C GLY A 110 -11.33 9.87 -8.92
N ILE A 111 -12.65 9.89 -8.63
CA ILE A 111 -13.20 9.65 -7.29
C ILE A 111 -12.78 8.29 -6.75
N ALA A 112 -12.84 7.25 -7.57
CA ALA A 112 -12.43 5.89 -7.19
C ALA A 112 -10.95 5.79 -6.78
N LEU A 113 -10.10 6.71 -7.22
CA LEU A 113 -8.68 6.73 -6.87
C LEU A 113 -8.37 7.59 -5.64
N VAL A 114 -9.27 8.46 -5.19
CA VAL A 114 -9.00 9.39 -4.08
C VAL A 114 -8.61 8.65 -2.77
N PRO A 115 -9.30 7.58 -2.33
CA PRO A 115 -8.91 6.90 -1.09
C PRO A 115 -7.53 6.23 -1.17
N LEU A 116 -7.04 5.95 -2.38
CA LEU A 116 -5.67 5.48 -2.58
C LEU A 116 -4.63 6.56 -2.25
N ILE A 117 -5.00 7.84 -2.22
CA ILE A 117 -4.11 8.97 -1.87
C ILE A 117 -4.24 9.31 -0.37
N VAL A 118 -5.43 9.20 0.20
CA VAL A 118 -5.70 9.56 1.61
C VAL A 118 -5.14 8.49 2.56
N PRO A 119 -4.24 8.81 3.52
CA PRO A 119 -3.73 7.85 4.50
C PRO A 119 -4.83 7.05 5.21
N GLY A 120 -4.59 5.76 5.47
CA GLY A 120 -5.54 4.87 6.15
C GLY A 120 -5.97 5.44 7.50
N ILE A 121 -5.01 5.92 8.30
CA ILE A 121 -5.28 6.55 9.60
C ILE A 121 -6.30 7.71 9.52
N ILE A 122 -6.18 8.57 8.50
CA ILE A 122 -7.10 9.69 8.31
C ILE A 122 -8.50 9.17 7.96
N HIS A 123 -8.58 8.18 7.07
CA HIS A 123 -9.85 7.56 6.69
C HIS A 123 -10.54 6.91 7.91
N THR A 124 -9.78 6.18 8.73
CA THR A 124 -10.27 5.52 9.95
C THR A 124 -10.79 6.54 10.96
N ILE A 125 -10.06 7.65 11.19
CA ILE A 125 -10.49 8.71 12.12
C ILE A 125 -11.75 9.41 11.62
N ALA A 126 -11.84 9.69 10.32
CA ALA A 126 -13.05 10.27 9.74
C ALA A 126 -14.27 9.39 9.97
N TRP A 127 -14.16 8.08 9.74
CA TRP A 127 -15.23 7.13 10.04
C TRP A 127 -15.56 7.03 11.52
N LEU A 128 -14.55 7.14 12.38
CA LEU A 128 -14.76 7.19 13.82
C LEU A 128 -15.60 8.42 14.24
N PHE A 129 -15.39 9.56 13.58
CA PHE A 129 -16.20 10.76 13.82
C PHE A 129 -17.63 10.54 13.32
N LEU A 130 -17.78 10.03 12.10
CA LEU A 130 -19.10 9.75 11.49
C LEU A 130 -19.95 8.76 12.30
N LEU A 131 -19.30 7.74 12.87
CA LEU A 131 -19.93 6.66 13.64
C LEU A 131 -19.83 6.86 15.16
N SER A 132 -19.48 8.06 15.63
CA SER A 132 -19.56 8.35 17.07
C SER A 132 -21.00 8.08 17.57
N PRO A 133 -21.21 7.30 18.65
CA PRO A 133 -22.56 6.84 19.03
C PRO A 133 -23.59 7.95 19.26
N GLU A 134 -23.17 9.06 19.85
CA GLU A 134 -24.08 10.16 20.22
C GLU A 134 -24.03 11.33 19.22
N ILE A 135 -22.83 11.71 18.78
CA ILE A 135 -22.59 12.94 18.00
C ILE A 135 -22.01 12.66 16.61
N GLY A 136 -22.10 11.41 16.15
CA GLY A 136 -21.66 11.03 14.82
C GLY A 136 -22.67 11.44 13.77
N TRP A 137 -22.21 11.96 12.64
CA TRP A 137 -23.09 12.47 11.58
C TRP A 137 -24.00 11.39 10.98
N ILE A 138 -23.61 10.12 11.08
CA ILE A 138 -24.43 8.98 10.66
C ILE A 138 -25.29 8.48 11.83
N ASN A 139 -24.71 8.37 13.02
CA ASN A 139 -25.39 7.75 14.17
C ASN A 139 -26.41 8.66 14.86
N ALA A 140 -26.17 9.97 14.95
CA ALA A 140 -27.12 10.90 15.54
C ALA A 140 -28.51 10.86 14.86
N PRO A 141 -28.61 10.97 13.50
CA PRO A 141 -29.91 10.83 12.84
C PRO A 141 -30.47 9.40 12.90
N LEU A 142 -29.63 8.36 12.82
CA LEU A 142 -30.09 6.96 12.95
C LEU A 142 -30.70 6.69 14.33
N LYS A 143 -30.05 7.17 15.39
CA LYS A 143 -30.50 7.01 16.77
C LYS A 143 -31.78 7.80 17.01
N GLY A 144 -31.86 9.02 16.48
CA GLY A 144 -33.08 9.84 16.55
C GLY A 144 -34.29 9.23 15.82
N ALA A 145 -34.06 8.58 14.67
CA ALA A 145 -35.13 8.00 13.85
C ALA A 145 -35.52 6.57 14.24
N PHE A 146 -34.54 5.73 14.63
CA PHE A 146 -34.72 4.28 14.79
C PHE A 146 -34.27 3.73 16.16
N GLY A 147 -33.68 4.55 17.02
CA GLY A 147 -33.29 4.14 18.37
C GLY A 147 -32.03 3.27 18.46
N PHE A 148 -31.28 3.06 17.38
CA PHE A 148 -30.02 2.30 17.38
C PHE A 148 -28.86 3.09 16.76
N SER A 149 -27.63 2.68 17.11
CA SER A 149 -26.38 3.24 16.57
C SER A 149 -25.50 2.14 16.00
N LEU A 150 -24.83 2.41 14.87
CA LEU A 150 -23.81 1.54 14.31
C LEU A 150 -22.50 1.68 15.09
N SER A 151 -21.84 0.57 15.41
CA SER A 151 -20.58 0.59 16.16
C SER A 151 -19.38 0.31 15.25
N ALA A 152 -18.46 1.27 15.17
CA ALA A 152 -17.16 1.07 14.53
C ALA A 152 -16.33 0.01 15.27
N TYR A 153 -16.46 -0.07 16.60
CA TYR A 153 -15.66 -0.90 17.52
C TYR A 153 -15.96 -2.41 17.46
N THR A 154 -16.27 -2.94 16.29
CA THR A 154 -16.66 -4.33 16.05
C THR A 154 -15.95 -4.86 14.80
N ILE A 155 -15.84 -6.19 14.64
CA ILE A 155 -15.28 -6.79 13.41
C ILE A 155 -16.00 -6.28 12.14
N PRO A 156 -17.35 -6.24 12.06
CA PRO A 156 -18.03 -5.67 10.90
C PRO A 156 -17.70 -4.20 10.64
N GLY A 157 -17.59 -3.39 11.70
CA GLY A 157 -17.18 -1.98 11.59
C GLY A 157 -15.77 -1.83 11.03
N MET A 158 -14.82 -2.62 11.55
CA MET A 158 -13.46 -2.69 11.04
C MET A 158 -13.42 -3.13 9.58
N VAL A 159 -14.17 -4.19 9.22
CA VAL A 159 -14.27 -4.73 7.86
C VAL A 159 -14.81 -3.70 6.87
N TRP A 160 -15.84 -2.96 7.27
CA TRP A 160 -16.43 -1.91 6.45
C TRP A 160 -15.43 -0.80 6.15
N ILE A 161 -14.78 -0.27 7.18
CA ILE A 161 -13.88 0.88 7.07
C ILE A 161 -12.63 0.52 6.26
N GLU A 162 -12.01 -0.62 6.56
CA GLU A 162 -10.84 -1.10 5.83
C GLU A 162 -11.20 -1.50 4.38
N GLY A 163 -12.33 -2.19 4.20
CA GLY A 163 -12.82 -2.60 2.88
C GLY A 163 -13.11 -1.41 1.96
N LEU A 164 -13.72 -0.35 2.50
CA LEU A 164 -13.98 0.87 1.74
C LEU A 164 -12.69 1.61 1.36
N HIS A 165 -11.73 1.69 2.29
CA HIS A 165 -10.40 2.27 2.04
C HIS A 165 -9.60 1.49 0.99
N SER A 166 -9.73 0.15 1.00
CA SER A 166 -9.04 -0.77 0.08
C SER A 166 -9.72 -0.96 -1.28
N ALA A 167 -10.99 -0.53 -1.44
CA ALA A 167 -11.74 -0.65 -2.70
C ALA A 167 -11.04 -0.05 -3.95
N PRO A 168 -10.30 1.07 -3.88
CA PRO A 168 -9.55 1.61 -5.02
C PRO A 168 -8.52 0.63 -5.61
N LEU A 169 -7.89 -0.20 -4.77
CA LEU A 169 -6.92 -1.19 -5.24
C LEU A 169 -7.62 -2.27 -6.09
N ALA A 170 -8.77 -2.75 -5.62
CA ALA A 170 -9.61 -3.66 -6.39
C ALA A 170 -10.07 -3.02 -7.70
N PHE A 171 -10.48 -1.75 -7.66
CA PHE A 171 -10.89 -0.98 -8.84
C PHE A 171 -9.77 -0.93 -9.89
N VAL A 172 -8.54 -0.58 -9.52
CA VAL A 172 -7.41 -0.49 -10.46
C VAL A 172 -7.10 -1.85 -11.10
N LEU A 173 -7.01 -2.90 -10.28
CA LEU A 173 -6.67 -4.24 -10.75
C LEU A 173 -7.76 -4.83 -11.67
N MET A 174 -9.03 -4.63 -11.30
CA MET A 174 -10.15 -5.10 -12.10
C MET A 174 -10.39 -4.25 -13.35
N SER A 175 -10.13 -2.94 -13.31
CA SER A 175 -10.21 -2.09 -14.51
C SER A 175 -9.21 -2.53 -15.57
N ALA A 176 -7.99 -2.89 -15.17
CA ALA A 176 -7.00 -3.47 -16.08
C ALA A 176 -7.52 -4.77 -16.71
N ALA A 177 -8.13 -5.65 -15.91
CA ALA A 177 -8.70 -6.91 -16.38
C ALA A 177 -9.87 -6.70 -17.37
N PHE A 178 -10.78 -5.77 -17.07
CA PHE A 178 -11.92 -5.46 -17.94
C PHE A 178 -11.50 -4.83 -19.27
N ARG A 179 -10.40 -4.09 -19.30
CA ARG A 179 -9.84 -3.49 -20.53
C ARG A 179 -9.16 -4.50 -21.43
N THR A 180 -8.56 -5.55 -20.86
CA THR A 180 -7.79 -6.56 -21.62
C THR A 180 -8.61 -7.78 -22.05
N MET A 181 -9.81 -7.95 -21.51
CA MET A 181 -10.72 -9.04 -21.88
C MET A 181 -11.26 -8.87 -23.30
N ASP A 182 -11.08 -9.89 -24.15
CA ASP A 182 -11.60 -9.91 -25.52
C ASP A 182 -13.13 -10.12 -25.49
N PRO A 183 -13.94 -9.16 -25.96
CA PRO A 183 -15.38 -9.32 -25.98
C PRO A 183 -15.87 -10.18 -27.15
N SER A 184 -14.99 -10.67 -28.04
CA SER A 184 -15.37 -11.61 -29.11
C SER A 184 -16.08 -12.85 -28.55
N LEU A 185 -15.70 -13.31 -27.36
CA LEU A 185 -16.35 -14.42 -26.67
C LEU A 185 -17.77 -14.07 -26.19
N GLU A 186 -17.99 -12.82 -25.76
CA GLU A 186 -19.32 -12.31 -25.39
C GLU A 186 -20.20 -12.09 -26.63
N GLU A 187 -19.61 -11.61 -27.73
CA GLU A 187 -20.29 -11.41 -29.02
C GLU A 187 -20.64 -12.75 -29.67
N ALA A 188 -19.76 -13.76 -29.59
CA ALA A 188 -20.04 -15.13 -30.03
C ALA A 188 -21.18 -15.76 -29.20
N ALA A 189 -21.21 -15.51 -27.90
CA ALA A 189 -22.32 -15.93 -27.04
C ALA A 189 -23.63 -15.25 -27.47
N ALA A 190 -23.62 -13.94 -27.70
CA ALA A 190 -24.78 -13.19 -28.18
C ALA A 190 -25.24 -13.67 -29.56
N ALA A 191 -24.32 -13.92 -30.50
CA ALA A 191 -24.62 -14.50 -31.82
C ALA A 191 -25.22 -15.91 -31.72
N SER A 192 -24.81 -16.67 -30.70
CA SER A 192 -25.39 -17.97 -30.33
C SER A 192 -26.70 -17.84 -29.55
N ARG A 193 -27.33 -16.65 -29.53
CA ARG A 193 -28.56 -16.32 -28.81
C ARG A 193 -28.49 -16.56 -27.29
N ALA A 194 -27.30 -16.46 -26.69
CA ALA A 194 -27.19 -16.38 -25.24
C ALA A 194 -27.64 -15.00 -24.76
N ASP A 195 -28.51 -14.98 -23.76
CA ASP A 195 -28.92 -13.76 -23.09
C ASP A 195 -27.76 -13.21 -22.23
N PRO A 196 -27.81 -11.93 -21.79
CA PRO A 196 -26.75 -11.30 -21.03
C PRO A 196 -26.39 -12.04 -19.73
N TRP A 197 -27.36 -12.68 -19.07
CA TRP A 197 -27.12 -13.41 -17.84
C TRP A 197 -26.39 -14.74 -18.09
N LYS A 198 -26.79 -15.47 -19.13
CA LYS A 198 -26.07 -16.68 -19.56
C LYS A 198 -24.66 -16.35 -20.03
N THR A 199 -24.48 -15.25 -20.76
CA THR A 199 -23.15 -14.74 -21.17
C THR A 199 -22.30 -14.40 -19.95
N LEU A 200 -22.84 -13.64 -18.99
CA LEU A 200 -22.13 -13.31 -17.75
C LEU A 200 -21.70 -14.56 -16.99
N ARG A 201 -22.60 -15.51 -16.76
CA ARG A 201 -22.32 -16.70 -15.92
C ARG A 201 -21.43 -17.74 -16.60
N ARG A 202 -21.56 -17.94 -17.91
CA ARG A 202 -20.87 -19.02 -18.63
C ARG A 202 -19.63 -18.57 -19.40
N VAL A 203 -19.50 -17.27 -19.67
CA VAL A 203 -18.38 -16.71 -20.44
C VAL A 203 -17.60 -15.73 -19.57
N THR A 204 -18.19 -14.59 -19.23
CA THR A 204 -17.47 -13.49 -18.58
C THR A 204 -16.93 -13.87 -17.20
N LEU A 205 -17.75 -14.45 -16.32
CA LEU A 205 -17.34 -14.77 -14.94
C LEU A 205 -16.26 -15.87 -14.88
N PRO A 206 -16.36 -17.00 -15.60
CA PRO A 206 -15.29 -17.99 -15.65
C PRO A 206 -13.96 -17.43 -16.19
N LEU A 207 -14.01 -16.53 -17.18
CA LEU A 207 -12.83 -15.85 -17.70
C LEU A 207 -12.20 -14.90 -16.69
N LEU A 208 -13.02 -14.20 -15.91
CA LEU A 208 -12.55 -13.27 -14.87
C LEU A 208 -12.14 -13.96 -13.58
N LEU A 209 -12.59 -15.18 -13.31
CA LEU A 209 -12.40 -15.88 -12.04
C LEU A 209 -10.92 -15.99 -11.61
N PRO A 210 -9.95 -16.34 -12.48
CA PRO A 210 -8.54 -16.38 -12.08
C PRO A 210 -8.02 -15.01 -11.64
N THR A 211 -8.41 -13.95 -12.35
CA THR A 211 -8.05 -12.57 -12.01
C THR A 211 -8.74 -12.11 -10.74
N ALA A 212 -10.04 -12.38 -10.58
CA ALA A 212 -10.81 -12.08 -9.38
C ALA A 212 -10.21 -12.76 -8.15
N ALA A 213 -9.89 -14.05 -8.23
CA ALA A 213 -9.24 -14.79 -7.16
C ALA A 213 -7.86 -14.20 -6.81
N SER A 214 -7.08 -13.82 -7.82
CA SER A 214 -5.80 -13.12 -7.63
C SER A 214 -5.97 -11.79 -6.88
N VAL A 215 -6.97 -10.98 -7.27
CA VAL A 215 -7.29 -9.68 -6.66
C VAL A 215 -7.77 -9.84 -5.21
N VAL A 216 -8.66 -10.79 -4.93
CA VAL A 216 -9.11 -11.08 -3.56
C VAL A 216 -7.94 -11.51 -2.68
N LEU A 217 -7.04 -12.36 -3.18
CA LEU A 217 -5.88 -12.82 -2.41
C LEU A 217 -4.90 -11.69 -2.11
N ILE A 218 -4.62 -10.79 -3.06
CA ILE A 218 -3.74 -9.65 -2.79
C ILE A 218 -4.40 -8.65 -1.82
N LEU A 219 -5.71 -8.42 -1.91
CA LEU A 219 -6.45 -7.60 -0.95
C LEU A 219 -6.46 -8.23 0.45
N PHE A 220 -6.58 -9.55 0.54
CA PHE A 220 -6.47 -10.26 1.81
C PHE A 220 -5.10 -10.04 2.45
N VAL A 221 -4.01 -10.21 1.69
CA VAL A 221 -2.65 -9.96 2.20
C VAL A 221 -2.48 -8.50 2.65
N ARG A 222 -3.02 -7.54 1.90
CA ARG A 222 -2.96 -6.10 2.23
C ARG A 222 -3.72 -5.73 3.50
N THR A 223 -4.95 -6.20 3.61
CA THR A 223 -5.80 -5.89 4.77
C THR A 223 -5.33 -6.62 6.02
N LEU A 224 -4.72 -7.81 5.87
CA LEU A 224 -4.06 -8.53 6.97
C LEU A 224 -2.86 -7.76 7.56
N GLU A 225 -2.09 -7.04 6.74
CA GLU A 225 -0.96 -6.22 7.23
C GLU A 225 -1.36 -4.82 7.73
N SER A 226 -2.63 -4.41 7.57
CA SER A 226 -3.11 -3.09 8.01
C SER A 226 -3.03 -2.95 9.54
N PHE A 227 -2.68 -1.75 10.01
CA PHE A 227 -2.49 -1.48 11.43
C PHE A 227 -3.45 -0.42 11.96
N GLU A 228 -3.80 0.55 11.12
CA GLU A 228 -4.52 1.76 11.48
C GLU A 228 -5.91 1.43 12.06
N VAL A 229 -6.70 0.62 11.36
CA VAL A 229 -8.03 0.19 11.81
C VAL A 229 -7.93 -0.68 13.08
N PRO A 230 -7.10 -1.74 13.14
CA PRO A 230 -6.85 -2.49 14.37
C PRO A 230 -6.46 -1.64 15.59
N ALA A 231 -5.60 -0.64 15.40
CA ALA A 231 -5.09 0.18 16.49
C ALA A 231 -6.11 1.21 16.98
N ILE A 232 -6.80 1.89 16.06
CA ILE A 232 -7.71 3.01 16.39
C ILE A 232 -9.10 2.51 16.81
N ILE A 233 -9.53 1.38 16.25
CA ILE A 233 -10.87 0.83 16.44
C ILE A 233 -10.81 -0.50 17.20
N GLY A 234 -9.97 -1.43 16.77
CA GLY A 234 -9.87 -2.75 17.39
C GLY A 234 -9.48 -2.68 18.87
N LEU A 235 -8.39 -1.97 19.20
CA LEU A 235 -7.88 -1.87 20.57
C LEU A 235 -8.93 -1.30 21.55
N PRO A 236 -9.57 -0.14 21.31
CA PRO A 236 -10.61 0.36 22.22
C PRO A 236 -11.85 -0.55 22.28
N GLY A 237 -12.19 -1.20 21.16
CA GLY A 237 -13.27 -2.18 21.09
C GLY A 237 -12.95 -3.54 21.73
N ARG A 238 -11.72 -3.73 22.23
CA ARG A 238 -11.18 -5.01 22.72
C ARG A 238 -11.24 -6.13 21.67
N VAL A 239 -11.24 -5.77 20.40
CA VAL A 239 -11.17 -6.68 19.25
C VAL A 239 -9.72 -6.75 18.78
N PHE A 240 -9.03 -7.81 19.18
CA PHE A 240 -7.61 -7.96 18.89
C PHE A 240 -7.38 -8.77 17.61
N VAL A 241 -6.50 -8.25 16.75
CA VAL A 241 -5.89 -8.95 15.61
C VAL A 241 -4.36 -8.96 15.77
N TYR A 242 -3.63 -9.78 15.00
CA TYR A 242 -2.17 -9.94 15.16
C TYR A 242 -1.41 -8.62 15.17
N THR A 243 -1.73 -7.68 14.27
CA THR A 243 -1.06 -6.37 14.21
C THR A 243 -1.21 -5.58 15.52
N SER A 244 -2.43 -5.54 16.09
CA SER A 244 -2.67 -4.89 17.38
C SER A 244 -1.98 -5.59 18.56
N ARG A 245 -1.89 -6.93 18.57
CA ARG A 245 -1.20 -7.69 19.63
C ARG A 245 0.32 -7.53 19.59
N ILE A 246 0.89 -7.45 18.39
CA ILE A 246 2.32 -7.14 18.19
C ILE A 246 2.64 -5.79 18.83
N TYR A 247 1.82 -4.76 18.55
CA TYR A 247 1.98 -3.43 19.15
C TYR A 247 1.90 -3.46 20.68
N LEU A 248 0.91 -4.14 21.25
CA LEU A 248 0.76 -4.24 22.71
C LEU A 248 1.93 -4.99 23.38
N ALA A 249 2.47 -6.03 22.76
CA ALA A 249 3.58 -6.80 23.31
C ALA A 249 4.87 -5.96 23.47
N LEU A 250 5.06 -4.94 22.62
CA LEU A 250 6.15 -3.99 22.75
C LEU A 250 5.89 -2.91 23.82
N LYS A 251 4.63 -2.49 23.99
CA LYS A 251 4.24 -1.42 24.93
C LYS A 251 4.11 -1.89 26.38
N GLN A 252 4.06 -3.19 26.64
CA GLN A 252 4.11 -3.74 28.00
C GLN A 252 5.48 -3.48 28.65
N TYR A 253 5.52 -3.25 29.97
CA TYR A 253 6.78 -3.07 30.72
C TYR A 253 7.00 -4.22 31.71
N PRO A 254 8.14 -4.95 31.63
CA PRO A 254 9.16 -4.86 30.59
C PRO A 254 8.66 -5.37 29.22
N PRO A 255 9.19 -4.87 28.08
CA PRO A 255 8.79 -5.32 26.75
C PRO A 255 9.05 -6.82 26.56
N ASN A 256 8.04 -7.54 26.07
CA ASN A 256 8.17 -8.97 25.82
C ASN A 256 8.58 -9.23 24.36
N TYR A 257 9.87 -9.07 24.09
CA TYR A 257 10.43 -9.22 22.76
C TYR A 257 10.10 -10.60 22.16
N GLY A 258 10.38 -11.70 22.86
CA GLY A 258 10.15 -13.06 22.35
C GLY A 258 8.70 -13.34 21.98
N LEU A 259 7.74 -12.90 22.79
CA LEU A 259 6.31 -13.01 22.48
C LEU A 259 5.90 -12.15 21.27
N MET A 260 6.39 -10.91 21.20
CA MET A 260 6.19 -10.02 20.06
C MET A 260 6.71 -10.66 18.76
N ALA A 261 7.91 -11.24 18.79
CA ALA A 261 8.52 -11.92 17.66
C ALA A 261 7.75 -13.18 17.24
N ALA A 262 7.19 -13.94 18.19
CA ALA A 262 6.32 -15.08 17.89
C ALA A 262 5.03 -14.64 17.19
N TYR A 263 4.33 -13.62 17.68
CA TYR A 263 3.14 -13.07 16.99
C TYR A 263 3.47 -12.56 15.59
N ALA A 264 4.58 -11.83 15.43
CA ALA A 264 5.04 -11.31 14.15
C ALA A 264 5.45 -12.44 13.17
N SER A 265 6.05 -13.53 13.67
CA SER A 265 6.41 -14.70 12.88
C SER A 265 5.17 -15.44 12.36
N VAL A 266 4.13 -15.60 13.19
CA VAL A 266 2.86 -16.20 12.75
C VAL A 266 2.18 -15.33 11.70
N LEU A 267 2.11 -14.01 11.92
CA LEU A 267 1.57 -13.08 10.93
C LEU A 267 2.34 -13.12 9.60
N LEU A 268 3.67 -13.18 9.66
CA LEU A 268 4.54 -13.34 8.50
C LEU A 268 4.24 -14.65 7.75
N ALA A 269 4.07 -15.76 8.47
CA ALA A 269 3.74 -17.05 7.87
C ALA A 269 2.39 -17.02 7.14
N ILE A 270 1.36 -16.39 7.73
CA ILE A 270 0.05 -16.22 7.07
C ILE A 270 0.16 -15.33 5.83
N SER A 271 0.90 -14.22 5.90
CA SER A 271 1.17 -13.32 4.76
C SER A 271 1.88 -14.05 3.62
N VAL A 272 2.96 -14.78 3.93
CA VAL A 272 3.72 -15.58 2.96
C VAL A 272 2.84 -16.65 2.33
N LEU A 273 2.02 -17.36 3.13
CA LEU A 273 1.07 -18.34 2.61
C LEU A 273 0.06 -17.70 1.64
N GLY A 274 -0.51 -16.55 2.00
CA GLY A 274 -1.42 -15.79 1.13
C GLY A 274 -0.77 -15.41 -0.21
N LEU A 275 0.49 -14.97 -0.18
CA LEU A 275 1.24 -14.66 -1.40
C LEU A 275 1.63 -15.88 -2.23
N LEU A 276 1.97 -17.01 -1.59
CA LEU A 276 2.23 -18.27 -2.29
C LEU A 276 0.96 -18.77 -2.99
N LEU A 277 -0.20 -18.65 -2.35
CA LEU A 277 -1.51 -18.94 -2.96
C LEU A 277 -1.79 -17.98 -4.13
N HIS A 278 -1.58 -16.68 -3.95
CA HIS A 278 -1.72 -15.69 -5.02
C HIS A 278 -0.84 -16.04 -6.23
N ARG A 279 0.44 -16.38 -6.00
CA ARG A 279 1.36 -16.82 -7.06
C ARG A 279 0.91 -18.11 -7.73
N ARG A 280 0.39 -19.08 -6.97
CA ARG A 280 -0.11 -20.35 -7.51
C ARG A 280 -1.32 -20.14 -8.44
N VAL A 281 -2.26 -19.27 -8.04
CA VAL A 281 -3.45 -18.92 -8.83
C VAL A 281 -3.06 -18.16 -10.10
N THR A 282 -2.11 -17.23 -10.01
CA THR A 282 -1.68 -16.39 -11.15
C THR A 282 -0.72 -17.08 -12.11
N ARG A 283 -0.07 -18.19 -11.72
CA ARG A 283 0.93 -18.90 -12.55
C ARG A 283 0.41 -19.28 -13.95
N HIS A 284 -0.89 -19.52 -14.09
CA HIS A 284 -1.52 -19.88 -15.36
C HIS A 284 -2.43 -18.78 -15.91
N ALA A 285 -2.38 -17.56 -15.36
CA ALA A 285 -3.20 -16.45 -15.82
C ALA A 285 -2.97 -16.15 -17.32
N GLU A 286 -1.75 -16.37 -17.82
CA GLU A 286 -1.42 -16.27 -19.25
C GLU A 286 -2.22 -17.25 -20.14
N ARG A 287 -2.66 -18.41 -19.61
CA ARG A 287 -3.54 -19.34 -20.35
C ARG A 287 -4.95 -18.81 -20.54
N PHE A 288 -5.35 -17.81 -19.75
CA PHE A 288 -6.63 -17.12 -19.84
C PHE A 288 -6.48 -15.73 -20.50
N ALA A 289 -5.27 -15.34 -20.91
CA ALA A 289 -5.02 -14.09 -21.60
C ALA A 289 -5.53 -14.20 -23.05
N THR A 290 -6.71 -13.62 -23.31
CA THR A 290 -7.32 -13.52 -24.65
C THR A 290 -6.74 -12.37 -25.48
N ILE A 291 -5.63 -11.77 -25.06
CA ILE A 291 -5.03 -10.61 -25.73
C ILE A 291 -4.41 -11.08 -27.05
N THR A 292 -5.11 -10.83 -28.15
CA THR A 292 -4.55 -10.96 -29.51
C THR A 292 -3.81 -9.67 -29.88
N GLY A 293 -2.93 -9.71 -30.88
CA GLY A 293 -2.18 -8.53 -31.35
C GLY A 293 -3.04 -7.45 -32.04
N LYS A 294 -4.37 -7.57 -32.02
CA LYS A 294 -5.29 -6.58 -32.61
C LYS A 294 -5.81 -5.65 -31.51
N ALA A 295 -5.70 -4.35 -31.75
CA ALA A 295 -6.33 -3.34 -30.89
C ALA A 295 -7.86 -3.52 -30.92
N TYR A 296 -8.45 -3.93 -29.80
CA TYR A 296 -9.89 -4.07 -29.64
C TYR A 296 -10.47 -2.86 -28.90
N ARG A 297 -11.64 -2.37 -29.32
CA ARG A 297 -12.44 -1.41 -28.54
C ARG A 297 -13.62 -2.14 -27.91
N PRO A 298 -13.59 -2.47 -26.61
CA PRO A 298 -14.68 -3.20 -25.99
C PRO A 298 -16.01 -2.48 -26.19
N ARG A 299 -17.02 -3.20 -26.72
CA ARG A 299 -18.38 -2.68 -26.86
C ARG A 299 -18.93 -2.42 -25.46
N ARG A 300 -19.41 -1.20 -25.24
CA ARG A 300 -20.02 -0.82 -23.97
C ARG A 300 -21.43 -1.41 -23.89
N VAL A 301 -21.80 -1.84 -22.70
CA VAL A 301 -23.16 -2.26 -22.38
C VAL A 301 -24.00 -1.01 -22.19
N GLU A 302 -25.03 -0.85 -23.02
CA GLU A 302 -26.02 0.21 -22.88
C GLU A 302 -26.98 -0.16 -21.75
N LEU A 303 -26.92 0.59 -20.63
CA LEU A 303 -27.72 0.27 -19.44
C LEU A 303 -29.18 0.75 -19.53
N GLY A 304 -29.50 1.59 -20.52
CA GLY A 304 -30.83 2.20 -20.63
C GLY A 304 -31.21 2.93 -19.33
N ARG A 305 -32.35 2.58 -18.72
CA ARG A 305 -32.80 3.17 -17.45
C ARG A 305 -31.94 2.76 -16.24
N PHE A 306 -31.27 1.61 -16.29
CA PHE A 306 -30.41 1.14 -15.20
C PHE A 306 -29.13 1.98 -15.04
N ARG A 307 -28.82 2.87 -16.00
CA ARG A 307 -27.74 3.86 -15.85
C ARG A 307 -27.92 4.74 -14.61
N PHE A 308 -29.16 5.05 -14.24
CA PHE A 308 -29.45 5.87 -13.06
C PHE A 308 -29.17 5.11 -11.76
N LEU A 309 -29.41 3.80 -11.74
CA LEU A 309 -29.05 2.95 -10.61
C LEU A 309 -27.52 2.83 -10.48
N ALA A 310 -26.81 2.64 -11.59
CA ALA A 310 -25.35 2.63 -11.60
C ALA A 310 -24.78 3.97 -11.11
N LEU A 311 -25.33 5.10 -11.57
CA LEU A 311 -24.96 6.43 -11.09
C LEU A 311 -25.26 6.63 -9.61
N ALA A 312 -26.41 6.17 -9.13
CA ALA A 312 -26.73 6.23 -7.70
C ALA A 312 -25.73 5.42 -6.87
N GLY A 313 -25.36 4.21 -7.31
CA GLY A 313 -24.34 3.40 -6.67
C GLY A 313 -22.96 4.08 -6.64
N LEU A 314 -22.53 4.66 -7.77
CA LEU A 314 -21.29 5.43 -7.87
C LEU A 314 -21.32 6.68 -6.97
N ALA A 315 -22.44 7.38 -6.91
CA ALA A 315 -22.64 8.54 -6.05
C ALA A 315 -22.61 8.16 -4.57
N VAL A 316 -23.26 7.07 -4.17
CA VAL A 316 -23.21 6.54 -2.81
C VAL A 316 -21.78 6.15 -2.42
N TYR A 317 -21.06 5.45 -3.30
CA TYR A 317 -19.65 5.14 -3.07
C TYR A 317 -18.81 6.43 -2.92
N GLY A 318 -18.93 7.38 -3.85
CA GLY A 318 -18.19 8.64 -3.78
C GLY A 318 -18.52 9.45 -2.53
N LEU A 319 -19.78 9.42 -2.09
CA LEU A 319 -20.23 10.03 -0.85
C LEU A 319 -19.56 9.37 0.36
N LEU A 320 -19.65 8.05 0.49
CA LEU A 320 -19.18 7.34 1.68
C LEU A 320 -17.66 7.20 1.74
N ALA A 321 -16.99 6.98 0.60
CA ALA A 321 -15.55 6.77 0.54
C ALA A 321 -14.74 8.07 0.57
N VAL A 322 -15.30 9.17 0.06
CA VAL A 322 -14.56 10.42 -0.19
C VAL A 322 -15.23 11.62 0.45
N ALA A 323 -16.43 11.99 -0.02
CA ALA A 323 -17.01 13.29 0.32
C ALA A 323 -17.33 13.40 1.82
N LEU A 324 -18.02 12.41 2.38
CA LEU A 324 -18.45 12.42 3.77
C LEU A 324 -17.25 12.36 4.76
N PRO A 325 -16.25 11.46 4.58
CA PRO A 325 -15.01 11.49 5.38
C PRO A 325 -14.24 12.81 5.29
N PHE A 326 -14.16 13.42 4.11
CA PHE A 326 -13.45 14.69 3.95
C PHE A 326 -14.21 15.84 4.62
N VAL A 327 -15.53 15.93 4.41
CA VAL A 327 -16.36 17.02 4.93
C VAL A 327 -16.45 16.98 6.45
N VAL A 328 -16.57 15.80 7.08
CA VAL A 328 -16.58 15.72 8.56
C VAL A 328 -15.26 16.22 9.15
N LEU A 329 -14.12 15.90 8.53
CA LEU A 329 -12.81 16.39 8.96
C LEU A 329 -12.67 17.89 8.73
N LEU A 330 -13.10 18.39 7.57
CA LEU A 330 -13.06 19.82 7.24
C LEU A 330 -13.93 20.65 8.19
N TYR A 331 -15.13 20.18 8.51
CA TYR A 331 -15.96 20.85 9.50
C TYR A 331 -15.31 20.78 10.89
N SER A 332 -14.86 19.59 11.29
CA SER A 332 -14.25 19.37 12.61
C SER A 332 -12.95 20.16 12.81
N SER A 333 -12.24 20.49 11.73
CA SER A 333 -11.03 21.32 11.80
C SER A 333 -11.32 22.80 12.02
N LEU A 334 -12.55 23.25 11.76
CA LEU A 334 -12.95 24.65 11.84
C LEU A 334 -13.71 24.99 13.13
N ILE A 335 -14.08 24.00 13.93
CA ILE A 335 -14.76 24.19 15.22
C ILE A 335 -13.81 24.02 16.40
N ARG A 336 -14.13 24.63 17.54
CA ARG A 336 -13.30 24.57 18.76
C ARG A 336 -13.46 23.26 19.53
N VAL A 337 -14.67 22.71 19.52
CA VAL A 337 -15.03 21.47 20.21
C VAL A 337 -15.79 20.59 19.24
N TYR A 338 -15.44 19.31 19.19
CA TYR A 338 -16.10 18.35 18.31
C TYR A 338 -17.59 18.20 18.67
N THR A 339 -18.46 18.66 17.78
CA THR A 339 -19.92 18.71 17.95
C THR A 339 -20.61 18.54 16.59
N LEU A 340 -21.92 18.30 16.59
CA LEU A 340 -22.69 18.23 15.35
C LEU A 340 -22.82 19.61 14.66
N PRO A 341 -23.02 19.67 13.34
CA PRO A 341 -23.36 20.90 12.63
C PRO A 341 -24.59 21.58 13.22
N SER A 342 -24.44 22.83 13.64
CA SER A 342 -25.53 23.68 14.14
C SER A 342 -25.33 25.11 13.65
N VAL A 343 -26.41 25.89 13.56
CA VAL A 343 -26.35 27.30 13.11
C VAL A 343 -25.37 28.10 13.98
N GLU A 344 -25.31 27.83 15.27
CA GLU A 344 -24.40 28.49 16.21
C GLU A 344 -22.93 28.12 15.92
N ASN A 345 -22.63 26.84 15.72
CA ASN A 345 -21.28 26.38 15.40
C ASN A 345 -20.77 26.94 14.06
N PHE A 346 -21.67 27.14 13.08
CA PHE A 346 -21.30 27.77 11.81
C PHE A 346 -20.95 29.27 11.95
N ARG A 347 -21.46 29.96 12.98
CA ARG A 347 -21.09 31.35 13.30
C ARG A 347 -19.74 31.43 14.02
N GLU A 348 -19.37 30.37 14.73
CA GLU A 348 -18.13 30.31 15.52
C GLU A 348 -16.93 29.65 14.80
N LEU A 349 -17.04 29.40 13.48
CA LEU A 349 -15.96 28.81 12.70
C LEU A 349 -14.66 29.61 12.84
N THR A 350 -13.54 28.89 12.96
CA THR A 350 -12.27 29.50 13.29
C THR A 350 -11.10 28.67 12.77
N LEU A 351 -9.96 29.31 12.49
CA LEU A 351 -8.72 28.65 12.08
C LEU A 351 -7.77 28.35 13.25
N LYS A 352 -8.23 28.50 14.50
CA LYS A 352 -7.43 28.27 15.71
C LYS A 352 -6.78 26.89 15.78
N ASN A 353 -7.43 25.84 15.25
CA ASN A 353 -6.80 24.52 15.22
C ASN A 353 -5.59 24.49 14.27
N TYR A 354 -5.62 25.26 13.18
CA TYR A 354 -4.49 25.38 12.26
C TYR A 354 -3.34 26.19 12.88
N SER A 355 -3.62 27.26 13.60
CA SER A 355 -2.56 27.98 14.34
C SER A 355 -1.95 27.07 15.41
N PHE A 356 -2.78 26.35 16.18
CA PHE A 356 -2.31 25.40 17.21
C PHE A 356 -1.36 24.34 16.64
N ILE A 357 -1.70 23.66 15.54
CA ILE A 357 -0.83 22.62 14.96
C ILE A 357 0.42 23.20 14.29
N LEU A 358 0.36 24.44 13.80
CA LEU A 358 1.53 25.12 13.20
C LEU A 358 2.46 25.70 14.27
N GLU A 359 1.95 25.95 15.47
CA GLU A 359 2.72 26.44 16.62
C GLU A 359 3.36 25.30 17.41
N ASP A 360 2.73 24.12 17.45
CA ASP A 360 3.20 22.92 18.14
C ASP A 360 4.52 22.37 17.54
N ASP A 361 5.59 22.41 18.33
CA ASP A 361 6.94 22.01 17.90
C ASP A 361 7.02 20.56 17.42
N LEU A 362 6.30 19.65 18.09
CA LEU A 362 6.24 18.24 17.70
C LEU A 362 5.56 18.07 16.34
N THR A 363 4.50 18.82 16.04
CA THR A 363 3.84 18.77 14.74
C THR A 363 4.70 19.38 13.65
N ARG A 364 5.41 20.49 13.91
CA ARG A 364 6.40 21.04 12.96
C ARG A 364 7.52 20.05 12.66
N ALA A 365 8.08 19.42 13.69
CA ALA A 365 9.08 18.36 13.53
C ALA A 365 8.52 17.19 12.72
N ALA A 366 7.27 16.77 12.99
CA ALA A 366 6.59 15.71 12.25
C ALA A 366 6.43 16.02 10.76
N ILE A 367 6.07 17.25 10.40
CA ILE A 367 5.97 17.71 9.00
C ILE A 367 7.34 17.59 8.32
N VAL A 368 8.38 18.15 8.93
CA VAL A 368 9.74 18.16 8.36
C VAL A 368 10.30 16.75 8.22
N ASN A 369 10.16 15.92 9.26
CA ASN A 369 10.63 14.54 9.27
C ASN A 369 9.91 13.69 8.22
N SER A 370 8.60 13.87 8.03
CA SER A 370 7.84 13.15 7.01
C SER A 370 8.31 13.49 5.61
N LEU A 371 8.51 14.78 5.32
CA LEU A 371 9.04 15.23 4.02
C LEU A 371 10.47 14.74 3.78
N LYS A 372 11.34 14.80 4.81
CA LYS A 372 12.71 14.26 4.74
C LYS A 372 12.69 12.76 4.46
N LEU A 373 11.88 11.99 5.19
CA LEU A 373 11.76 10.54 4.98
C LEU A 373 11.24 10.22 3.59
N ALA A 374 10.17 10.86 3.15
CA ALA A 374 9.61 10.63 1.81
C ALA A 374 10.62 10.95 0.70
N LEU A 375 11.34 12.07 0.81
CA LEU A 375 12.37 12.48 -0.14
C LEU A 375 13.55 11.49 -0.19
N VAL A 376 14.11 11.16 0.98
CA VAL A 376 15.29 10.29 1.08
C VAL A 376 14.93 8.86 0.68
N SER A 377 13.85 8.30 1.20
CA SER A 377 13.42 6.94 0.86
C SER A 377 13.08 6.79 -0.61
N ALA A 378 12.35 7.74 -1.23
CA ALA A 378 12.06 7.69 -2.66
C ALA A 378 13.33 7.72 -3.51
N THR A 379 14.28 8.59 -3.16
CA THR A 379 15.56 8.72 -3.88
C THR A 379 16.41 7.47 -3.75
N VAL A 380 16.57 6.94 -2.53
CA VAL A 380 17.37 5.74 -2.27
C VAL A 380 16.74 4.50 -2.90
N VAL A 381 15.41 4.32 -2.80
CA VAL A 381 14.71 3.20 -3.43
C VAL A 381 14.89 3.23 -4.95
N VAL A 382 14.66 4.37 -5.59
CA VAL A 382 14.84 4.48 -7.05
C VAL A 382 16.28 4.26 -7.45
N ALA A 383 17.26 4.79 -6.70
CA ALA A 383 18.67 4.55 -6.98
C ALA A 383 19.03 3.06 -6.90
N ILE A 384 18.71 2.39 -5.79
CA ILE A 384 18.98 0.96 -5.59
C ILE A 384 18.27 0.13 -6.65
N THR A 385 16.97 0.35 -6.84
CA THR A 385 16.16 -0.48 -7.76
C THR A 385 16.48 -0.23 -9.22
N SER A 386 16.98 0.96 -9.60
CA SER A 386 17.48 1.21 -10.96
C SER A 386 18.74 0.40 -11.25
N VAL A 387 19.68 0.33 -10.30
CA VAL A 387 20.89 -0.49 -10.43
C VAL A 387 20.52 -1.97 -10.51
N VAL A 388 19.65 -2.43 -9.62
CA VAL A 388 19.19 -3.82 -9.60
C VAL A 388 18.46 -4.18 -10.90
N ALA A 389 17.50 -3.35 -11.35
CA ALA A 389 16.77 -3.58 -12.61
C ALA A 389 17.70 -3.60 -13.83
N TRP A 390 18.70 -2.71 -13.85
CA TRP A 390 19.67 -2.69 -14.92
C TRP A 390 20.48 -3.99 -14.96
N ILE A 391 20.97 -4.47 -13.81
CA ILE A 391 21.68 -5.76 -13.73
C ILE A 391 20.77 -6.91 -14.16
N THR A 392 19.53 -6.97 -13.67
CA THR A 392 18.65 -8.11 -13.93
C THR A 392 18.24 -8.22 -15.40
N ILE A 393 18.03 -7.08 -16.09
CA ILE A 393 17.55 -7.04 -17.48
C ILE A 393 18.69 -6.96 -18.49
N ARG A 394 19.73 -6.14 -18.25
CA ARG A 394 20.76 -5.85 -19.24
C ARG A 394 21.98 -6.76 -19.16
N THR A 395 22.20 -7.46 -18.05
CA THR A 395 23.37 -8.34 -17.88
C THR A 395 22.99 -9.81 -17.80
N ARG A 396 24.00 -10.68 -18.00
CA ARG A 396 23.92 -12.14 -17.84
C ARG A 396 24.72 -12.62 -16.62
N THR A 397 25.06 -11.73 -15.70
CA THR A 397 25.93 -12.02 -14.55
C THR A 397 25.25 -13.04 -13.61
N PRO A 398 26.00 -14.03 -13.08
CA PRO A 398 25.46 -14.97 -12.08
C PRO A 398 24.97 -14.21 -10.84
N GLY A 399 23.88 -14.67 -10.22
CA GLY A 399 23.28 -14.03 -9.05
C GLY A 399 22.19 -12.99 -9.35
N ARG A 400 21.97 -12.60 -10.61
CA ARG A 400 20.90 -11.66 -10.99
C ARG A 400 19.49 -12.09 -10.55
N GLY A 401 19.19 -13.39 -10.59
CA GLY A 401 17.90 -13.92 -10.11
C GLY A 401 17.72 -13.78 -8.61
N LEU A 402 18.81 -13.91 -7.83
CA LEU A 402 18.79 -13.69 -6.39
C LEU A 402 18.60 -12.20 -6.07
N LEU A 403 19.20 -11.29 -6.85
CA LEU A 403 18.97 -9.84 -6.71
C LEU A 403 17.49 -9.46 -6.92
N ASP A 404 16.87 -9.95 -8.00
CA ASP A 404 15.45 -9.71 -8.28
C ASP A 404 14.57 -10.26 -7.14
N PHE A 405 14.88 -11.47 -6.67
CA PHE A 405 14.20 -12.07 -5.52
C PHE A 405 14.33 -11.20 -4.27
N LEU A 406 15.56 -10.85 -3.86
CA LEU A 406 15.81 -10.05 -2.65
C LEU A 406 15.14 -8.67 -2.71
N ALA A 407 15.14 -8.02 -3.88
CA ALA A 407 14.46 -6.73 -4.06
C ALA A 407 12.93 -6.85 -3.98
N PHE A 408 12.37 -8.02 -4.29
CA PHE A 408 10.94 -8.26 -4.28
C PHE A 408 10.42 -8.84 -2.95
N VAL A 409 11.24 -9.58 -2.19
CA VAL A 409 10.89 -10.20 -0.89
C VAL A 409 10.12 -9.28 0.08
N PRO A 410 10.45 -7.98 0.23
CA PRO A 410 9.74 -7.11 1.17
C PRO A 410 8.23 -6.99 0.94
N ILE A 411 7.73 -7.33 -0.26
CA ILE A 411 6.29 -7.35 -0.54
C ILE A 411 5.53 -8.32 0.36
N ALA A 412 6.22 -9.34 0.90
CA ALA A 412 5.66 -10.34 1.77
C ALA A 412 5.71 -9.98 3.25
N ILE A 413 6.45 -8.93 3.62
CA ILE A 413 6.71 -8.55 5.00
C ILE A 413 5.68 -7.48 5.41
N PRO A 414 4.76 -7.79 6.33
CA PRO A 414 3.88 -6.79 6.91
C PRO A 414 4.67 -5.62 7.50
N GLY A 415 4.18 -4.39 7.35
CA GLY A 415 4.91 -3.20 7.82
C GLY A 415 5.26 -3.28 9.31
N ILE A 416 4.31 -3.73 10.13
CA ILE A 416 4.55 -3.91 11.56
C ILE A 416 5.57 -5.01 11.85
N VAL A 417 5.60 -6.10 11.08
CA VAL A 417 6.58 -7.19 11.21
C VAL A 417 7.98 -6.68 10.86
N LEU A 418 8.10 -5.86 9.80
CA LEU A 418 9.35 -5.18 9.48
C LEU A 418 9.79 -4.28 10.64
N GLY A 419 8.87 -3.49 11.21
CA GLY A 419 9.11 -2.70 12.42
C GLY A 419 9.69 -3.53 13.55
N VAL A 420 9.00 -4.62 13.95
CA VAL A 420 9.48 -5.54 15.00
C VAL A 420 10.88 -6.08 14.70
N SER A 421 11.11 -6.52 13.47
CA SER A 421 12.39 -7.10 13.06
C SER A 421 13.55 -6.11 13.19
N LEU A 422 13.30 -4.82 12.89
CA LEU A 422 14.29 -3.76 12.99
C LEU A 422 14.47 -3.28 14.45
N VAL A 423 13.40 -3.23 15.25
CA VAL A 423 13.50 -3.00 16.70
C VAL A 423 14.45 -4.03 17.29
N TRP A 424 14.18 -5.32 17.07
CA TRP A 424 15.00 -6.38 17.65
C TRP A 424 16.46 -6.29 17.19
N LEU A 425 16.68 -6.14 15.88
CA LEU A 425 18.03 -6.04 15.31
C LEU A 425 18.83 -4.88 15.90
N TYR A 426 18.29 -3.66 15.84
CA TYR A 426 19.04 -2.46 16.25
C TYR A 426 19.10 -2.24 17.76
N SER A 427 18.15 -2.78 18.53
CA SER A 427 18.29 -2.86 19.99
C SER A 427 19.37 -3.86 20.40
N THR A 428 19.65 -4.89 19.58
CA THR A 428 20.68 -5.88 19.85
C THR A 428 22.09 -5.38 19.49
N ILE A 429 22.29 -4.87 18.27
CA ILE A 429 23.64 -4.47 17.82
C ILE A 429 24.11 -3.11 18.35
N GLN A 430 23.18 -2.30 18.89
CA GLN A 430 23.46 -1.04 19.60
C GLN A 430 24.34 -0.02 18.87
N ILE A 431 24.32 0.01 17.53
CA ILE A 431 25.11 0.97 16.72
C ILE A 431 24.56 2.42 16.71
N GLY A 432 23.69 2.78 17.66
CA GLY A 432 23.14 4.13 17.80
C GLY A 432 22.07 4.55 16.77
N ILE A 433 21.58 3.62 15.94
CA ILE A 433 20.53 3.91 14.93
C ILE A 433 19.11 3.85 15.52
N TYR A 434 18.90 3.02 16.56
CA TYR A 434 17.61 2.88 17.21
C TYR A 434 17.12 4.21 17.81
N GLY A 435 15.85 4.54 17.59
CA GLY A 435 15.27 5.82 18.05
C GLY A 435 15.68 7.05 17.23
N THR A 436 16.40 6.90 16.12
CA THR A 436 16.74 8.02 15.22
C THR A 436 15.87 8.02 13.95
N ILE A 437 16.01 9.03 13.08
CA ILE A 437 15.33 9.01 11.77
C ILE A 437 15.89 7.93 10.83
N TRP A 438 17.12 7.44 11.06
CA TRP A 438 17.79 6.49 10.18
C TRP A 438 17.14 5.10 10.18
N ILE A 439 16.64 4.64 11.33
CA ILE A 439 15.92 3.36 11.40
C ILE A 439 14.62 3.41 10.58
N LEU A 440 13.96 4.58 10.52
CA LEU A 440 12.78 4.82 9.68
C LEU A 440 13.15 4.84 8.19
N ILE A 441 14.30 5.46 7.83
CA ILE A 441 14.81 5.42 6.44
C ILE A 441 15.04 3.98 6.02
N ILE A 442 15.72 3.16 6.84
CA ILE A 442 15.97 1.75 6.54
C ILE A 442 14.66 0.99 6.37
N ALA A 443 13.70 1.17 7.28
CA ALA A 443 12.38 0.53 7.19
C ALA A 443 11.65 0.90 5.89
N TYR A 444 11.62 2.18 5.54
CA TYR A 444 10.89 2.65 4.36
C TYR A 444 11.59 2.24 3.07
N VAL A 445 12.92 2.31 3.02
CA VAL A 445 13.69 1.82 1.87
C VAL A 445 13.39 0.34 1.67
N THR A 446 13.57 -0.50 2.70
CA THR A 446 13.27 -1.94 2.64
C THR A 446 11.83 -2.20 2.18
N ARG A 447 10.84 -1.57 2.82
CA ARG A 447 9.41 -1.77 2.53
C ARG A 447 9.04 -1.42 1.08
N TYR A 448 9.70 -0.42 0.49
CA TYR A 448 9.31 0.11 -0.82
C TYR A 448 10.18 -0.37 -1.99
N LEU A 449 11.23 -1.17 -1.76
CA LEU A 449 12.01 -1.84 -2.81
C LEU A 449 11.15 -2.54 -3.89
N PRO A 450 10.08 -3.31 -3.55
CA PRO A 450 9.30 -4.06 -4.54
C PRO A 450 8.60 -3.17 -5.57
N TYR A 451 8.19 -1.97 -5.19
CA TYR A 451 7.53 -1.05 -6.12
C TYR A 451 8.53 -0.39 -7.05
N GLY A 452 9.70 -0.01 -6.54
CA GLY A 452 10.80 0.52 -7.34
C GLY A 452 11.27 -0.51 -8.38
N ILE A 453 11.54 -1.76 -7.97
CA ILE A 453 12.05 -2.79 -8.88
C ILE A 453 11.04 -3.13 -9.99
N ARG A 454 9.73 -3.20 -9.68
CA ARG A 454 8.69 -3.48 -10.69
C ARG A 454 8.55 -2.33 -11.70
N SER A 455 8.57 -1.09 -11.23
CA SER A 455 8.51 0.08 -12.10
C SER A 455 9.74 0.19 -13.00
N MET A 456 10.95 0.04 -12.43
CA MET A 456 12.20 0.12 -13.19
C MET A 456 12.34 -1.02 -14.19
N SER A 457 11.97 -2.25 -13.78
CA SER A 457 12.04 -3.40 -14.67
C SER A 457 11.07 -3.27 -15.85
N GLY A 458 9.85 -2.80 -15.60
CA GLY A 458 8.86 -2.52 -16.65
C GLY A 458 9.32 -1.44 -17.62
N GLY A 459 9.83 -0.31 -17.11
CA GLY A 459 10.35 0.77 -17.94
C GLY A 459 11.55 0.34 -18.79
N LEU A 460 12.49 -0.41 -18.20
CA LEU A 460 13.69 -0.84 -18.91
C LEU A 460 13.40 -1.93 -19.95
N ALA A 461 12.42 -2.80 -19.70
CA ALA A 461 11.97 -3.81 -20.65
C ALA A 461 11.34 -3.21 -21.92
N GLN A 462 10.76 -2.00 -21.84
CA GLN A 462 10.21 -1.30 -22.99
C GLN A 462 11.28 -0.64 -23.87
N ILE A 463 12.49 -0.41 -23.35
CA ILE A 463 13.58 0.21 -24.08
C ILE A 463 14.38 -0.88 -24.84
N HIS A 464 14.29 -0.89 -26.16
CA HIS A 464 15.00 -1.88 -26.97
C HIS A 464 16.53 -1.74 -26.84
N LYS A 465 17.24 -2.87 -26.71
CA LYS A 465 18.69 -2.89 -26.48
C LYS A 465 19.49 -2.26 -27.63
N GLU A 466 18.93 -2.29 -28.84
CA GLU A 466 19.54 -1.72 -30.05
C GLU A 466 19.86 -0.23 -29.93
N LEU A 467 19.12 0.55 -29.13
CA LEU A 467 19.41 1.97 -28.90
C LEU A 467 20.76 2.16 -28.20
N GLU A 468 21.09 1.26 -27.27
CA GLU A 468 22.38 1.25 -26.56
C GLU A 468 23.51 0.74 -27.47
N GLU A 469 23.21 -0.25 -28.32
CA GLU A 469 24.15 -0.82 -29.29
C GLU A 469 24.49 0.18 -30.42
N ALA A 470 23.52 0.95 -30.90
CA ALA A 470 23.72 2.02 -31.89
C ALA A 470 24.62 3.14 -31.34
N SER A 471 24.39 3.56 -30.09
CA SER A 471 25.26 4.53 -29.40
C SER A 471 26.69 3.99 -29.28
N THR A 472 26.84 2.71 -28.93
CA THR A 472 28.15 2.07 -28.81
C THR A 472 28.84 1.90 -30.17
N ALA A 473 28.09 1.58 -31.22
CA ALA A 473 28.58 1.50 -32.60
C ALA A 473 29.06 2.87 -33.12
N ALA A 474 28.43 3.96 -32.66
CA ALA A 474 28.88 5.33 -32.91
C ALA A 474 30.10 5.76 -32.07
N GLY A 475 30.73 4.83 -31.33
CA GLY A 475 31.96 5.08 -30.56
C GLY A 475 31.72 5.55 -29.11
N ALA A 476 30.48 5.64 -28.65
CA ALA A 476 30.19 6.01 -27.27
C ALA A 476 30.56 4.87 -26.29
N ARG A 477 31.16 5.23 -25.15
CA ARG A 477 31.39 4.30 -24.03
C ARG A 477 30.11 4.12 -23.21
N TRP A 478 30.12 3.16 -22.29
CA TRP A 478 28.97 2.83 -21.43
C TRP A 478 28.36 4.03 -20.72
N TRP A 479 29.17 4.88 -20.05
CA TRP A 479 28.66 6.02 -19.28
C TRP A 479 27.99 7.10 -20.15
N PRO A 480 28.57 7.54 -21.28
CA PRO A 480 27.88 8.38 -22.25
C PRO A 480 26.56 7.79 -22.75
N THR A 481 26.54 6.51 -23.13
CA THR A 481 25.31 5.81 -23.58
C THR A 481 24.26 5.80 -22.47
N PHE A 482 24.64 5.42 -21.25
CA PHE A 482 23.73 5.37 -20.10
C PHE A 482 23.15 6.75 -19.77
N ARG A 483 23.97 7.80 -19.72
CA ARG A 483 23.52 9.16 -19.36
C ARG A 483 22.72 9.85 -20.46
N ARG A 484 23.06 9.64 -21.74
CA ARG A 484 22.44 10.36 -22.87
C ARG A 484 21.33 9.59 -23.58
N VAL A 485 21.30 8.26 -23.46
CA VAL A 485 20.30 7.40 -24.11
C VAL A 485 19.41 6.74 -23.06
N THR A 486 19.99 5.88 -22.20
CA THR A 486 19.20 5.04 -21.29
C THR A 486 18.45 5.87 -20.24
N ILE A 487 19.12 6.78 -19.51
CA ILE A 487 18.47 7.61 -18.47
C ILE A 487 17.33 8.44 -19.07
N PRO A 488 17.52 9.24 -20.13
CA PRO A 488 16.45 10.05 -20.71
C PRO A 488 15.22 9.25 -21.12
N LEU A 489 15.41 8.07 -21.70
CA LEU A 489 14.31 7.16 -22.06
C LEU A 489 13.66 6.52 -20.83
N LEU A 490 14.42 6.28 -19.76
CA LEU A 490 13.92 5.73 -18.49
C LEU A 490 13.31 6.79 -17.56
N ARG A 491 13.48 8.09 -17.84
CA ARG A 491 12.99 9.21 -16.99
C ARG A 491 11.51 9.08 -16.61
N PRO A 492 10.57 8.73 -17.50
CA PRO A 492 9.16 8.59 -17.12
C PRO A 492 8.96 7.51 -16.04
N ALA A 493 9.64 6.36 -16.18
CA ALA A 493 9.58 5.29 -15.20
C ALA A 493 10.25 5.68 -13.87
N LEU A 494 11.43 6.32 -13.93
CA LEU A 494 12.16 6.85 -12.76
C LEU A 494 11.28 7.82 -11.96
N LEU A 495 10.67 8.80 -12.63
CA LEU A 495 9.79 9.77 -12.00
C LEU A 495 8.55 9.09 -11.43
N ALA A 496 7.88 8.22 -12.18
CA ALA A 496 6.68 7.53 -11.69
C ALA A 496 6.97 6.69 -10.43
N ALA A 497 8.10 5.97 -10.40
CA ALA A 497 8.52 5.21 -9.22
C ALA A 497 8.85 6.12 -8.03
N TRP A 498 9.60 7.20 -8.27
CA TRP A 498 9.99 8.16 -7.23
C TRP A 498 8.76 8.80 -6.59
N ILE A 499 7.83 9.27 -7.43
CA ILE A 499 6.57 9.88 -7.04
C ILE A 499 5.74 8.92 -6.19
N TYR A 500 5.61 7.68 -6.66
CA TYR A 500 4.85 6.66 -5.96
C TYR A 500 5.44 6.39 -4.59
N VAL A 501 6.75 6.12 -4.51
CA VAL A 501 7.46 5.85 -3.25
C VAL A 501 7.34 7.04 -2.30
N PHE A 502 7.52 8.27 -2.79
CA PHE A 502 7.38 9.48 -2.01
C PHE A 502 5.98 9.58 -1.36
N ILE A 503 4.92 9.37 -2.15
CA ILE A 503 3.53 9.44 -1.67
C ILE A 503 3.27 8.35 -0.63
N VAL A 504 3.68 7.10 -0.87
CA VAL A 504 3.43 6.02 0.10
C VAL A 504 4.27 6.17 1.36
N SER A 505 5.49 6.72 1.28
CA SER A 505 6.32 7.04 2.45
C SER A 505 5.68 8.10 3.35
N LEU A 506 5.02 9.12 2.80
CA LEU A 506 4.31 10.13 3.61
C LEU A 506 3.14 9.54 4.41
N ARG A 507 2.59 8.42 3.96
CA ARG A 507 1.38 7.80 4.51
C ARG A 507 1.68 6.61 5.41
N GLU A 508 2.96 6.29 5.60
CA GLU A 508 3.38 5.10 6.32
C GLU A 508 3.21 5.29 7.82
N LEU A 509 2.50 4.34 8.46
CA LEU A 509 2.38 4.25 9.92
C LEU A 509 2.89 2.92 10.49
N SER A 510 2.59 1.81 9.82
CA SER A 510 2.68 0.46 10.38
C SER A 510 4.08 0.06 10.86
N ALA A 511 5.12 0.35 10.10
CA ALA A 511 6.50 0.12 10.52
C ALA A 511 6.97 1.24 11.46
N GLY A 512 6.66 2.49 11.13
CA GLY A 512 7.15 3.66 11.85
C GLY A 512 6.72 3.73 13.32
N ILE A 513 5.50 3.29 13.64
CA ILE A 513 4.93 3.36 15.00
C ILE A 513 5.73 2.57 16.05
N LEU A 514 6.49 1.55 15.65
CA LEU A 514 7.35 0.77 16.56
C LEU A 514 8.78 1.32 16.63
N LEU A 515 9.16 2.21 15.72
CA LEU A 515 10.55 2.61 15.47
C LEU A 515 10.85 4.07 15.84
N TYR A 516 9.83 4.92 15.90
CA TYR A 516 10.00 6.35 16.15
C TYR A 516 10.41 6.65 17.59
N SER A 517 10.99 7.84 17.77
CA SER A 517 11.20 8.50 19.05
C SER A 517 10.63 9.92 19.01
N THR A 518 10.76 10.66 20.10
CA THR A 518 10.40 12.08 20.17
C THR A 518 11.14 12.95 19.15
N GLN A 519 12.32 12.53 18.67
CA GLN A 519 13.11 13.27 17.68
C GLN A 519 12.79 12.89 16.23
N SER A 520 12.18 11.72 16.01
CA SER A 520 11.89 11.18 14.67
C SER A 520 10.40 10.99 14.38
N VAL A 521 9.53 11.63 15.17
CA VAL A 521 8.08 11.63 14.96
C VAL A 521 7.74 12.09 13.53
N VAL A 522 6.74 11.46 12.92
CA VAL A 522 6.22 11.75 11.57
C VAL A 522 4.73 12.05 11.63
N LEU A 523 4.17 12.62 10.56
CA LEU A 523 2.79 13.12 10.49
C LEU A 523 1.76 12.05 10.86
N ALA A 524 1.87 10.85 10.28
CA ALA A 524 0.95 9.76 10.57
C ALA A 524 0.99 9.35 12.06
N ILE A 525 2.18 9.31 12.65
CA ILE A 525 2.37 9.00 14.08
C ILE A 525 1.85 10.14 14.95
N ARG A 526 2.08 11.40 14.57
CA ARG A 526 1.56 12.56 15.32
C ARG A 526 0.04 12.55 15.37
N ILE A 527 -0.63 12.25 14.25
CA ILE A 527 -2.08 12.06 14.19
C ILE A 527 -2.52 10.94 15.15
N PHE A 528 -1.79 9.83 15.18
CA PHE A 528 -2.06 8.72 16.09
C PHE A 528 -1.90 9.12 17.57
N ASP A 529 -0.82 9.80 17.93
CA ASP A 529 -0.52 10.22 19.32
C ASP A 529 -1.51 11.27 19.83
N MET A 530 -1.93 12.22 18.99
CA MET A 530 -2.93 13.25 19.37
C MET A 530 -4.29 12.64 19.71
N ARG A 531 -4.60 11.44 19.19
CA ARG A 531 -5.84 10.73 19.52
C ARG A 531 -5.80 10.18 20.94
N GLU A 532 -4.64 9.77 21.44
CA GLU A 532 -4.48 9.31 22.83
C GLU A 532 -4.65 10.47 23.82
N THR A 533 -4.40 11.72 23.40
CA THR A 533 -4.59 12.93 24.20
C THR A 533 -5.96 13.61 24.00
N GLY A 534 -6.85 13.04 23.18
CA GLY A 534 -8.21 13.55 22.98
C GLY A 534 -8.34 14.82 22.13
N GLN A 535 -7.33 15.17 21.33
CA GLN A 535 -7.30 16.42 20.55
C GLN A 535 -8.02 16.31 19.18
N TYR A 536 -9.31 15.97 19.19
CA TYR A 536 -10.07 15.61 17.98
C TYR A 536 -10.11 16.69 16.88
N THR A 537 -10.31 17.97 17.24
CA THR A 537 -10.39 19.07 16.25
C THR A 537 -9.03 19.39 15.64
N ALA A 538 -7.95 19.29 16.42
CA ALA A 538 -6.59 19.48 15.93
C ALA A 538 -6.14 18.32 15.02
N ILE A 539 -6.53 17.07 15.34
CA ILE A 539 -6.37 15.92 14.45
C ILE A 539 -7.06 16.15 13.11
N ALA A 540 -8.28 16.69 13.13
CA ALA A 540 -9.02 17.00 11.92
C ALA A 540 -8.30 18.05 11.06
N ALA A 541 -7.79 19.12 11.68
CA ALA A 541 -7.00 20.15 11.00
C ALA A 541 -5.72 19.59 10.37
N LEU A 542 -4.96 18.79 11.12
CA LEU A 542 -3.75 18.13 10.64
C LEU A 542 -4.06 17.15 9.48
N SER A 543 -5.19 16.44 9.57
CA SER A 543 -5.65 15.52 8.53
C SER A 543 -6.04 16.24 7.24
N VAL A 544 -6.79 17.34 7.34
CA VAL A 544 -7.15 18.18 6.17
C VAL A 544 -5.90 18.76 5.52
N MET A 545 -4.96 19.29 6.32
CA MET A 545 -3.69 19.80 5.82
C MET A 545 -2.91 18.72 5.06
N MET A 546 -2.80 17.50 5.61
CA MET A 546 -2.13 16.38 4.97
C MET A 546 -2.82 15.96 3.66
N ILE A 547 -4.15 15.90 3.63
CA ILE A 547 -4.91 15.60 2.41
C ILE A 547 -4.63 16.66 1.33
N VAL A 548 -4.70 17.95 1.68
CA VAL A 548 -4.45 19.06 0.74
C VAL A 548 -3.04 18.97 0.16
N VAL A 549 -2.03 18.73 0.99
CA VAL A 549 -0.63 18.58 0.54
C VAL A 549 -0.48 17.39 -0.42
N LEU A 550 -1.06 16.24 -0.09
CA LEU A 550 -0.99 15.05 -0.95
C LEU A 550 -1.72 15.24 -2.27
N VAL A 551 -2.90 15.86 -2.26
CA VAL A 551 -3.67 16.16 -3.49
C VAL A 551 -2.92 17.17 -4.35
N ALA A 552 -2.39 18.24 -3.76
CA ALA A 552 -1.60 19.24 -4.49
C ALA A 552 -0.37 18.58 -5.14
N LEU A 553 0.33 17.73 -4.40
CA LEU A 553 1.47 16.99 -4.91
C LEU A 553 1.08 16.07 -6.07
N VAL A 554 0.03 15.24 -5.92
CA VAL A 554 -0.46 14.39 -7.01
C VAL A 554 -0.84 15.21 -8.24
N ALA A 555 -1.50 16.36 -8.06
CA ALA A 555 -1.87 17.25 -9.16
C ALA A 555 -0.65 17.83 -9.90
N VAL A 556 0.38 18.28 -9.17
CA VAL A 556 1.65 18.75 -9.75
C VAL A 556 2.32 17.63 -10.53
N LEU A 557 2.36 16.43 -9.96
CA LEU A 557 3.03 15.28 -10.54
C LEU A 557 2.31 14.74 -11.78
N GLN A 558 0.97 14.77 -11.81
CA GLN A 558 0.20 14.48 -13.02
C GLN A 558 0.45 15.50 -14.14
N ARG A 559 0.58 16.79 -13.81
CA ARG A 559 0.92 17.83 -14.79
C ARG A 559 2.34 17.66 -15.36
N LEU A 560 3.29 17.26 -14.51
CA LEU A 560 4.66 16.98 -14.95
C LEU A 560 4.75 15.69 -15.78
N GLY A 561 4.11 14.60 -15.32
CA GLY A 561 4.12 13.30 -15.99
C GLY A 561 3.30 13.24 -17.29
N GLY A 562 2.15 13.94 -17.34
CA GLY A 562 1.32 14.04 -18.54
C GLY A 562 1.99 14.81 -19.68
N ARG A 563 2.85 15.78 -19.34
CA ARG A 563 3.69 16.50 -20.33
C ARG A 563 4.79 15.60 -20.91
N THR A 564 5.32 14.66 -20.15
CA THR A 564 6.37 13.74 -20.62
C THR A 564 5.85 12.70 -21.61
N VAL A 565 4.58 12.29 -21.52
CA VAL A 565 3.94 11.33 -22.44
C VAL A 565 3.43 11.99 -23.73
N GLN A 566 3.21 13.31 -23.72
CA GLN A 566 2.82 14.07 -24.92
C GLN A 566 4.01 14.68 -25.69
N ALA A 567 5.18 14.78 -25.06
CA ALA A 567 6.39 15.39 -25.65
C ALA A 567 7.38 14.37 -26.24
N THR A 568 6.99 13.10 -26.32
CA THR A 568 7.65 12.00 -27.05
C THR A 568 6.62 11.34 -27.94
#